data_AF-X0WII0-F1
#
_entry.id   AF-X0WII0-F1
#
_cell.length_a   1.000
_cell.length_b   1.000
_cell.length_c   1.000
_cell.angle_alpha   90.00
_cell.angle_beta   90.00
_cell.angle_gamma   90.00
#
_symmetry.space_group_name_H-M   'P 1'
#
loop_
_entity.id
_entity.type
_entity.pdbx_description
1 polymer ?
#
loop_
_entity_poly.entity_id
_entity_poly.type
_entity_poly.pdbx_seq_one_letter_code
_entity_poly.pdbx_strand_id
1 'polypeptide(L)'
;MKMKCPKCQAENREDAEFCSDCGIKLEVVCPKCGRSNPTSKNFCDKCGHDLAATKAAAPIDYTEPQSYTPKFLADKIITARSSIEGERKLVTVLFADVANYTSISERLDPEEVHQIMDGCFKILLDEIHRYEGTIDKFTGDGVMALFGAPVAHEDHAQRACYAALAIQKAMGEYGERIKKDCGVEFRMRV
;
A
#
# COMPACT_ATOMS: atom_id res chain seq x y z
N MET A 1 18.70 -17.17 32.73
CA MET A 1 18.48 -15.70 32.74
C MET A 1 17.02 -15.45 32.31
N LYS A 2 16.54 -14.20 32.23
CA LYS A 2 15.18 -13.88 31.74
C LYS A 2 15.33 -12.99 30.52
N MET A 3 14.53 -13.21 29.48
CA MET A 3 14.57 -12.35 28.29
C MET A 3 13.54 -11.24 28.40
N LYS A 4 13.90 -10.01 28.00
CA LYS A 4 12.96 -8.89 27.97
C LYS A 4 12.31 -8.79 26.60
N CYS A 5 11.00 -8.59 26.57
CA CYS A 5 10.28 -8.32 25.34
C CYS A 5 10.75 -6.99 24.72
N PRO A 6 11.12 -6.95 23.43
CA PRO A 6 11.56 -5.72 22.78
C PRO A 6 10.42 -4.69 22.60
N LYS A 7 9.15 -5.12 22.68
CA LYS A 7 7.98 -4.25 22.53
C LYS A 7 7.48 -3.67 23.86
N CYS A 8 7.21 -4.52 24.86
CA CYS A 8 6.59 -4.11 26.13
C CYS A 8 7.52 -4.22 27.34
N GLN A 9 8.77 -4.67 27.15
CA GLN A 9 9.77 -4.87 28.20
C GLN A 9 9.42 -5.90 29.28
N ALA A 10 8.29 -6.62 29.17
CA ALA A 10 7.93 -7.72 30.05
C ALA A 10 9.02 -8.81 30.09
N GLU A 11 9.18 -9.43 31.26
CA GLU A 11 10.12 -10.53 31.46
C GLU A 11 9.48 -11.85 31.02
N ASN A 12 10.15 -12.55 30.10
CA ASN A 12 9.70 -13.82 29.55
C ASN A 12 10.71 -14.93 29.85
N ARG A 13 10.23 -16.18 29.83
CA ARG A 13 11.05 -17.39 29.90
C ARG A 13 12.00 -17.45 28.70
N GLU A 14 13.18 -18.07 28.84
CA GLU A 14 14.21 -18.04 27.79
C GLU A 14 13.85 -18.80 26.51
N ASP A 15 12.97 -19.80 26.63
CA ASP A 15 12.42 -20.62 25.56
C ASP A 15 11.02 -20.14 25.12
N ALA A 16 10.59 -18.94 25.55
CA ALA A 16 9.30 -18.41 25.16
C ALA A 16 9.34 -17.93 23.70
N GLU A 17 8.59 -18.60 22.81
CA GLU A 17 8.46 -18.18 21.41
C GLU A 17 7.66 -16.88 21.24
N PHE A 18 6.77 -16.59 22.20
CA PHE A 18 5.89 -15.41 22.22
C PHE A 18 5.93 -14.73 23.58
N CYS A 19 5.70 -13.42 23.60
CA CYS A 19 5.59 -12.66 24.83
C CYS A 19 4.26 -12.96 25.56
N SER A 20 4.33 -13.29 26.85
CA SER A 20 3.15 -13.57 27.69
C SER A 20 2.17 -12.40 27.81
N ASP A 21 2.66 -11.16 27.67
CA ASP A 21 1.89 -9.96 27.98
C ASP A 21 1.36 -9.27 26.73
N CYS A 22 2.13 -9.26 25.63
CA CYS A 22 1.78 -8.54 24.40
C CYS A 22 1.70 -9.42 23.14
N GLY A 23 1.97 -10.72 23.26
CA GLY A 23 1.82 -11.70 22.17
C GLY A 23 2.83 -11.59 21.02
N ILE A 24 3.81 -10.68 21.06
CA ILE A 24 4.81 -10.57 19.97
C ILE A 24 5.74 -11.77 19.95
N LYS A 25 6.12 -12.23 18.75
CA LYS A 25 7.10 -13.29 18.58
C LYS A 25 8.49 -12.83 19.04
N LEU A 26 9.12 -13.63 19.89
CA LEU A 26 10.40 -13.33 20.53
C LEU A 26 11.61 -13.93 19.78
N GLU A 27 11.35 -14.88 18.89
CA GLU A 27 12.36 -15.54 18.06
C GLU A 27 12.11 -15.35 16.55
N VAL A 28 13.21 -15.24 15.80
CA VAL A 28 13.26 -15.21 14.34
C VAL A 28 14.11 -16.38 13.84
N VAL A 29 13.61 -17.08 12.83
CA VAL A 29 14.36 -18.17 12.18
C VAL A 29 15.18 -17.59 11.04
N CYS A 30 16.48 -17.88 11.02
CA CYS A 30 17.37 -17.43 9.97
C CYS A 30 16.98 -18.09 8.63
N PRO A 31 16.67 -17.32 7.57
CA PRO A 31 16.24 -17.87 6.29
C PRO A 31 17.37 -18.62 5.56
N LYS A 32 18.63 -18.32 5.87
CA LYS A 32 19.80 -18.95 5.24
C LYS A 32 20.15 -20.31 5.83
N CYS A 33 19.99 -20.50 7.15
CA CYS A 33 20.51 -21.70 7.83
C CYS A 33 19.53 -22.38 8.79
N GLY A 34 18.31 -21.85 8.94
CA GLY A 34 17.24 -22.42 9.76
C GLY A 34 17.43 -22.28 11.27
N ARG A 35 18.46 -21.55 11.73
CA ARG A 35 18.74 -21.35 13.17
C ARG A 35 17.76 -20.36 13.79
N SER A 36 17.20 -20.69 14.95
CA SER A 36 16.42 -19.73 15.75
C SER A 36 17.34 -18.72 16.43
N ASN A 37 16.99 -17.45 16.37
CA ASN A 37 17.72 -16.33 16.95
C ASN A 37 16.72 -15.40 17.67
N PRO A 38 17.09 -14.77 18.81
CA PRO A 38 16.26 -13.73 19.40
C PRO A 38 16.06 -12.55 18.45
N THR A 39 14.87 -11.96 18.44
CA THR A 39 14.55 -10.78 17.60
C THR A 39 15.42 -9.54 17.89
N SER A 40 16.10 -9.51 19.05
CA SER A 40 17.07 -8.48 19.42
C SER A 40 18.42 -8.59 18.68
N LYS A 41 18.73 -9.72 18.03
CA LYS A 41 19.98 -9.91 17.28
C LYS A 41 19.87 -9.34 15.86
N ASN A 42 20.89 -8.62 15.41
CA ASN A 42 20.98 -8.12 14.03
C ASN A 42 21.59 -9.13 13.06
N PHE A 43 22.33 -10.13 13.55
CA PHE A 43 22.97 -11.17 12.73
C PHE A 43 22.70 -12.55 13.33
N CYS A 44 22.63 -13.57 12.47
CA CYS A 44 22.50 -14.95 12.87
C CYS A 44 23.78 -15.42 13.60
N ASP A 45 23.60 -15.95 14.81
CA ASP A 45 24.68 -16.46 15.67
C ASP A 45 25.41 -17.68 15.12
N LYS A 46 24.85 -18.37 14.13
CA LYS A 46 25.42 -19.57 13.49
C LYS A 46 26.11 -19.29 12.16
N CYS A 47 25.52 -18.48 11.28
CA CYS A 47 26.00 -18.34 9.90
C CYS A 47 26.35 -16.89 9.49
N GLY A 48 26.18 -15.92 10.39
CA GLY A 48 26.49 -14.51 10.12
C GLY A 48 25.54 -13.80 9.17
N HIS A 49 24.44 -14.43 8.73
CA HIS A 49 23.44 -13.78 7.88
C HIS A 49 22.78 -12.60 8.60
N ASP A 50 22.61 -11.48 7.89
CA ASP A 50 21.96 -10.27 8.40
C ASP A 50 20.47 -10.54 8.62
N LEU A 51 20.03 -10.49 9.89
CA LEU A 51 18.64 -10.62 10.30
C LEU A 51 17.94 -9.26 10.39
N ALA A 52 18.69 -8.15 10.41
CA ALA A 52 18.16 -6.79 10.39
C ALA A 52 17.68 -6.37 8.98
N ALA A 53 18.21 -6.95 7.92
CA ALA A 53 17.68 -6.79 6.55
C ALA A 53 16.22 -7.29 6.41
N THR A 54 15.77 -8.15 7.33
CA THR A 54 14.37 -8.62 7.43
C THR A 54 13.52 -7.72 8.35
N LYS A 55 14.10 -6.64 8.92
CA LYS A 55 13.39 -5.59 9.70
C LYS A 55 12.95 -4.40 8.82
N ALA A 56 13.06 -4.50 7.51
CA ALA A 56 12.44 -3.51 6.62
C ALA A 56 10.92 -3.72 6.61
N ALA A 57 10.22 -2.71 7.14
CA ALA A 57 8.78 -2.59 7.33
C ALA A 57 8.18 -3.45 8.45
N ALA A 58 7.97 -2.83 9.61
CA ALA A 58 6.84 -3.24 10.45
C ALA A 58 5.56 -3.15 9.59
N PRO A 59 4.62 -4.11 9.71
CA PRO A 59 3.31 -3.98 9.09
C PRO A 59 2.66 -2.70 9.61
N ILE A 60 2.15 -1.90 8.68
CA ILE A 60 1.37 -0.71 8.99
C ILE A 60 0.16 -1.14 9.81
N ASP A 61 -0.05 -0.52 10.97
CA ASP A 61 -1.18 -0.80 11.85
C ASP A 61 -2.47 -0.23 11.25
N TYR A 62 -3.43 -1.11 10.95
CA TYR A 62 -4.71 -0.79 10.32
C TYR A 62 -5.80 -0.38 11.32
N THR A 63 -5.47 -0.27 12.61
CA THR A 63 -6.45 -0.04 13.68
C THR A 63 -6.90 1.42 13.82
N GLU A 64 -6.33 2.35 13.04
CA GLU A 64 -6.79 3.73 12.90
C GLU A 64 -7.27 3.97 11.45
N PRO A 65 -8.32 4.79 11.21
CA PRO A 65 -9.29 4.56 10.14
C PRO A 65 -8.68 4.53 8.73
N GLN A 66 -8.29 3.33 8.30
CA GLN A 66 -8.06 2.96 6.91
C GLN A 66 -9.43 2.70 6.25
N SER A 67 -10.25 3.73 6.11
CA SER A 67 -11.40 3.62 5.22
C SER A 67 -10.92 3.89 3.81
N TYR A 68 -10.80 2.83 3.02
CA TYR A 68 -11.28 2.78 1.63
C TYR A 68 -10.37 1.97 0.68
N THR A 69 -9.27 1.32 1.08
CA THR A 69 -8.52 0.45 0.14
C THR A 69 -9.01 -1.00 0.16
N PRO A 70 -9.72 -1.51 -0.88
CA PRO A 70 -10.03 -2.93 -1.03
C PRO A 70 -8.80 -3.82 -0.86
N LYS A 71 -8.93 -4.91 -0.09
CA LYS A 71 -7.83 -5.83 0.25
C LYS A 71 -7.10 -6.38 -0.99
N PHE A 72 -7.82 -6.65 -2.08
CA PHE A 72 -7.22 -7.16 -3.32
C PHE A 72 -6.34 -6.14 -4.05
N LEU A 73 -6.49 -4.84 -3.75
CA LEU A 73 -5.68 -3.76 -4.34
C LEU A 73 -4.36 -3.60 -3.58
N ALA A 74 -4.35 -3.85 -2.27
CA ALA A 74 -3.13 -3.84 -1.47
C ALA A 74 -2.14 -4.92 -1.93
N ASP A 75 -2.62 -6.11 -2.28
CA ASP A 75 -1.78 -7.23 -2.71
C ASP A 75 -1.03 -6.96 -4.03
N LYS A 76 -1.66 -6.24 -4.98
CA LYS A 76 -1.04 -5.91 -6.27
C LYS A 76 0.04 -4.82 -6.16
N ILE A 77 -0.07 -3.93 -5.19
CA ILE A 77 0.95 -2.88 -4.92
C ILE A 77 2.23 -3.52 -4.38
N ILE A 78 2.12 -4.58 -3.58
CA ILE A 78 3.27 -5.25 -2.94
C ILE A 78 4.18 -5.92 -3.98
N THR A 79 3.62 -6.43 -5.09
CA THR A 79 4.40 -7.10 -6.15
C THR A 79 5.32 -6.14 -6.92
N ALA A 80 5.03 -4.84 -6.94
CA ALA A 80 5.84 -3.84 -7.66
C ALA A 80 7.05 -3.32 -6.85
N ARG A 81 7.11 -3.58 -5.53
CA ARG A 81 8.14 -3.05 -4.62
C ARG A 81 9.43 -3.88 -4.54
N SER A 82 9.58 -4.92 -5.36
CA SER A 82 10.63 -5.95 -5.21
C SER A 82 12.06 -5.55 -5.62
N SER A 83 12.36 -4.27 -5.85
CA SER A 83 13.71 -3.81 -6.24
C SER A 83 14.33 -2.94 -5.13
N ILE A 84 14.73 -3.59 -4.02
CA ILE A 84 15.35 -2.94 -2.86
C ILE A 84 16.87 -2.83 -3.08
N GLU A 85 17.28 -1.98 -4.01
CA GLU A 85 18.53 -1.24 -3.93
C GLU A 85 18.15 0.23 -4.13
N GLY A 86 18.30 1.05 -3.08
CA GLY A 86 17.81 2.42 -3.08
C GLY A 86 18.46 3.25 -4.18
N GLU A 87 17.72 3.49 -5.26
CA GLU A 87 18.16 4.28 -6.39
C GLU A 87 17.54 5.68 -6.37
N ARG A 88 18.33 6.70 -6.74
CA ARG A 88 17.81 8.05 -7.03
C ARG A 88 17.58 8.15 -8.52
N LYS A 89 16.31 8.26 -8.92
CA LYS A 89 15.90 8.45 -10.32
C LYS A 89 14.94 9.61 -10.46
N LEU A 90 14.92 10.20 -11.65
CA LEU A 90 13.90 11.15 -12.04
C LEU A 90 12.62 10.36 -12.36
N VAL A 91 11.50 10.78 -11.77
CA VAL A 91 10.19 10.15 -11.93
C VAL A 91 9.12 11.23 -12.09
N THR A 92 8.00 10.86 -12.69
CA THR A 92 6.78 11.69 -12.65
C THR A 92 5.78 11.07 -11.69
N VAL A 93 5.24 11.91 -10.80
CA VAL A 93 4.21 11.51 -9.84
C VAL A 93 2.88 12.07 -10.31
N LEU A 94 1.86 11.22 -10.36
CA LEU A 94 0.47 11.57 -10.65
C LEU A 94 -0.34 11.37 -9.38
N PHE A 95 -1.12 12.37 -9.00
CA PHE A 95 -2.12 12.27 -7.95
C PHE A 95 -3.49 12.31 -8.60
N ALA A 96 -4.40 11.44 -8.17
CA ALA A 96 -5.80 11.53 -8.58
C ALA A 96 -6.69 11.41 -7.35
N ASP A 97 -7.70 12.27 -7.24
CA ASP A 97 -8.56 12.39 -6.07
C ASP A 97 -10.02 12.69 -6.42
N VAL A 98 -10.96 12.06 -5.72
CA VAL A 98 -12.40 12.25 -5.96
C VAL A 98 -12.85 13.62 -5.46
N ALA A 99 -13.47 14.39 -6.34
CA ALA A 99 -14.02 15.70 -5.99
C ALA A 99 -15.26 15.53 -5.09
N ASN A 100 -15.31 16.32 -4.01
CA ASN A 100 -16.44 16.35 -3.07
C ASN A 100 -16.77 15.00 -2.42
N TYR A 101 -15.77 14.13 -2.23
CA TYR A 101 -15.95 12.80 -1.62
C TYR A 101 -16.71 12.85 -0.29
N THR A 102 -16.38 13.80 0.60
CA THR A 102 -17.07 13.96 1.89
C THR A 102 -18.59 14.11 1.72
N SER A 103 -19.02 14.98 0.82
CA SER A 103 -20.45 15.20 0.56
C SER A 103 -21.15 14.00 -0.07
N ILE A 104 -20.43 13.15 -0.80
CA ILE A 104 -20.96 11.89 -1.34
C ILE A 104 -21.12 10.87 -0.19
N SER A 105 -20.09 10.74 0.65
CA SER A 105 -20.07 9.79 1.77
C SER A 105 -21.11 10.07 2.86
N GLU A 106 -21.54 11.33 3.02
CA GLU A 106 -22.58 11.72 3.97
C GLU A 106 -24.00 11.45 3.44
N ARG A 107 -24.17 11.35 2.12
CA ARG A 107 -25.49 11.26 1.47
C ARG A 107 -25.88 9.84 1.09
N LEU A 108 -24.90 8.96 0.86
CA LEU A 108 -25.10 7.60 0.42
C LEU A 108 -24.85 6.61 1.56
N ASP A 109 -25.43 5.42 1.45
CA ASP A 109 -25.10 4.34 2.36
C ASP A 109 -23.62 3.92 2.17
N PRO A 110 -22.89 3.57 3.26
CA PRO A 110 -21.50 3.11 3.15
C PRO A 110 -21.28 1.97 2.14
N GLU A 111 -22.25 1.07 1.96
CA GLU A 111 -22.15 -0.02 0.98
C GLU A 111 -22.18 0.52 -0.46
N GLU A 112 -23.02 1.53 -0.74
CA GLU A 112 -23.10 2.17 -2.05
C GLU A 112 -21.82 2.93 -2.37
N VAL A 113 -21.28 3.68 -1.40
CA VAL A 113 -20.00 4.39 -1.55
C VAL A 113 -18.87 3.40 -1.85
N HIS A 114 -18.90 2.23 -1.21
CA HIS A 114 -17.94 1.16 -1.47
C HIS A 114 -18.01 0.67 -2.91
N GLN A 115 -19.21 0.35 -3.41
CA GLN A 115 -19.38 -0.12 -4.79
C GLN A 115 -18.97 0.94 -5.82
N ILE A 116 -19.25 2.22 -5.54
CA ILE A 116 -18.88 3.32 -6.43
C ILE A 116 -17.36 3.37 -6.58
N MET A 117 -16.61 3.49 -5.50
CA MET A 117 -15.18 3.67 -5.69
C MET A 117 -14.35 2.39 -5.88
N ASP A 118 -14.91 1.20 -5.69
CA ASP A 118 -14.39 -0.03 -6.29
C ASP A 118 -14.35 0.10 -7.83
N GLY A 119 -15.43 0.61 -8.42
CA GLY A 119 -15.50 0.93 -9.85
C GLY A 119 -14.49 2.01 -10.25
N CYS A 120 -14.38 3.07 -9.44
CA CYS A 120 -13.41 4.13 -9.63
C CYS A 120 -11.96 3.60 -9.64
N PHE A 121 -11.57 2.83 -8.63
CA PHE A 121 -10.21 2.31 -8.54
C PHE A 121 -9.87 1.32 -9.63
N LYS A 122 -10.85 0.54 -10.10
CA LYS A 122 -10.64 -0.31 -11.26
C LYS A 122 -10.27 0.52 -12.50
N ILE A 123 -10.99 1.61 -12.76
CA ILE A 123 -10.69 2.52 -13.87
C ILE A 123 -9.32 3.16 -13.71
N LEU A 124 -8.99 3.68 -12.51
CA LEU A 124 -7.68 4.25 -12.23
C LEU A 124 -6.56 3.23 -12.49
N LEU A 125 -6.72 2.00 -12.00
CA LEU A 125 -5.75 0.94 -12.16
C LEU A 125 -5.56 0.55 -13.63
N ASP A 126 -6.64 0.39 -14.37
CA ASP A 126 -6.60 0.02 -15.79
C ASP A 126 -5.91 1.13 -16.61
N GLU A 127 -6.27 2.40 -16.42
CA GLU A 127 -5.67 3.51 -17.18
C GLU A 127 -4.22 3.80 -16.75
N ILE A 128 -3.87 3.73 -15.45
CA ILE A 128 -2.49 3.93 -15.00
C ILE A 128 -1.58 2.83 -15.56
N HIS A 129 -1.99 1.56 -15.45
CA HIS A 129 -1.20 0.45 -15.97
C HIS A 129 -1.10 0.45 -17.50
N ARG A 130 -2.16 0.90 -18.21
CA ARG A 130 -2.14 1.03 -19.67
C ARG A 130 -1.01 1.90 -20.19
N TYR A 131 -0.61 2.92 -19.43
CA TYR A 131 0.52 3.80 -19.77
C TYR A 131 1.82 3.44 -19.01
N GLU A 132 1.89 2.23 -18.46
CA GLU A 132 3.02 1.68 -17.70
C GLU A 132 3.37 2.48 -16.43
N GLY A 133 2.37 3.14 -15.83
CA GLY A 133 2.47 3.71 -14.50
C GLY A 133 2.30 2.64 -13.42
N THR A 134 2.81 2.90 -12.23
CA THR A 134 2.68 2.02 -11.06
C THR A 134 2.00 2.76 -9.92
N ILE A 135 0.95 2.20 -9.33
CA ILE A 135 0.33 2.78 -8.12
C ILE A 135 1.26 2.51 -6.93
N ASP A 136 1.73 3.57 -6.26
CA ASP A 136 2.52 3.42 -5.02
C ASP A 136 1.61 3.29 -3.79
N LYS A 137 0.53 4.10 -3.73
CA LYS A 137 -0.43 4.04 -2.63
C LYS A 137 -1.79 4.62 -3.01
N PHE A 138 -2.79 4.18 -2.27
CA PHE A 138 -4.11 4.80 -2.20
C PHE A 138 -4.13 5.82 -1.06
N THR A 139 -4.79 6.95 -1.27
CA THR A 139 -4.88 8.08 -0.31
C THR A 139 -6.31 8.28 0.17
N GLY A 140 -6.98 7.22 0.62
CA GLY A 140 -8.40 7.28 1.02
C GLY A 140 -9.31 7.39 -0.20
N ASP A 141 -9.57 8.61 -0.66
CA ASP A 141 -10.40 8.96 -1.80
C ASP A 141 -9.64 9.12 -3.12
N GLY A 142 -8.32 8.87 -3.09
CA GLY A 142 -7.45 9.03 -4.24
C GLY A 142 -6.35 7.98 -4.40
N VAL A 143 -5.46 8.23 -5.36
CA VAL A 143 -4.27 7.43 -5.66
C VAL A 143 -3.05 8.30 -5.91
N MET A 144 -1.89 7.78 -5.55
CA MET A 144 -0.59 8.27 -5.98
C MET A 144 0.07 7.22 -6.87
N ALA A 145 0.37 7.62 -8.11
CA ALA A 145 1.01 6.78 -9.10
C ALA A 145 2.37 7.36 -9.51
N LEU A 146 3.30 6.46 -9.84
CA LEU A 146 4.64 6.75 -10.28
C LEU A 146 4.82 6.31 -11.73
N PHE A 147 5.45 7.16 -12.52
CA PHE A 147 5.90 6.87 -13.88
C PHE A 147 7.41 7.04 -13.94
N GLY A 148 8.10 6.09 -14.59
CA GLY A 148 9.55 6.02 -14.58
C GLY A 148 10.13 5.24 -13.38
N ALA A 149 9.27 4.65 -12.54
CA ALA A 149 9.62 3.68 -11.51
C ALA A 149 8.52 2.62 -11.35
N PRO A 150 8.86 1.35 -11.05
CA PRO A 150 10.21 0.80 -10.92
C PRO A 150 10.93 0.63 -12.27
N VAL A 151 10.18 0.64 -13.38
CA VAL A 151 10.73 0.60 -14.74
C VAL A 151 11.01 2.02 -15.21
N ALA A 152 12.25 2.27 -15.63
CA ALA A 152 12.65 3.57 -16.14
C ALA A 152 12.18 3.75 -17.59
N HIS A 153 11.56 4.90 -17.86
CA HIS A 153 11.07 5.29 -19.18
C HIS A 153 11.50 6.74 -19.43
N GLU A 154 12.15 7.05 -20.56
CA GLU A 154 12.54 8.44 -20.88
C GLU A 154 11.34 9.35 -21.10
N ASP A 155 10.21 8.79 -21.54
CA ASP A 155 8.94 9.45 -21.80
C ASP A 155 7.97 9.39 -20.60
N HIS A 156 8.48 9.14 -19.38
CA HIS A 156 7.67 8.98 -18.16
C HIS A 156 6.68 10.15 -17.92
N ALA A 157 7.09 11.39 -18.24
CA ALA A 157 6.24 12.57 -18.09
C ALA A 157 5.09 12.58 -19.10
N GLN A 158 5.35 12.22 -20.35
CA GLN A 158 4.34 12.17 -21.40
C GLN A 158 3.31 11.07 -21.12
N ARG A 159 3.77 9.91 -20.64
CA ARG A 159 2.91 8.79 -20.21
C ARG A 159 1.99 9.18 -19.06
N ALA A 160 2.51 9.89 -18.05
CA ALA A 160 1.70 10.41 -16.96
C ALA A 160 0.62 11.38 -17.47
N CYS A 161 0.94 12.26 -18.41
CA CYS A 161 -0.04 13.15 -19.03
C CYS A 161 -1.12 12.39 -19.81
N TYR A 162 -0.75 11.36 -20.58
CA TYR A 162 -1.74 10.54 -21.29
C TYR A 162 -2.62 9.73 -20.34
N ALA A 163 -2.05 9.19 -19.27
CA ALA A 163 -2.82 8.54 -18.20
C ALA A 163 -3.81 9.51 -17.57
N ALA A 164 -3.38 10.72 -17.21
CA ALA A 164 -4.25 11.75 -16.64
C ALA A 164 -5.45 12.08 -17.55
N LEU A 165 -5.20 12.28 -18.86
CA LEU A 165 -6.26 12.54 -19.83
C LEU A 165 -7.21 11.36 -20.00
N ALA A 166 -6.69 10.14 -20.00
CA ALA A 166 -7.50 8.93 -20.13
C ALA A 166 -8.37 8.69 -18.88
N ILE A 167 -7.80 8.90 -17.69
CA ILE A 167 -8.52 8.87 -16.40
C ILE A 167 -9.66 9.89 -16.43
N GLN A 168 -9.38 11.14 -16.79
CA GLN A 168 -10.41 12.20 -16.86
C GLN A 168 -11.56 11.80 -17.79
N LYS A 169 -11.26 11.24 -18.97
CA LYS A 169 -12.28 10.77 -19.91
C LYS A 169 -13.11 9.62 -19.33
N ALA A 170 -12.45 8.57 -18.84
CA ALA A 170 -13.15 7.39 -18.32
C ALA A 170 -13.97 7.71 -17.07
N MET A 171 -13.48 8.63 -16.22
CA MET A 171 -14.20 9.11 -15.05
C MET A 171 -15.41 9.98 -15.41
N GLY A 172 -15.36 10.72 -16.51
CA GLY A 172 -16.54 11.41 -17.03
C GLY A 172 -17.66 10.44 -17.40
N GLU A 173 -17.33 9.37 -18.13
CA GLU A 173 -18.29 8.32 -18.49
C GLU A 173 -18.83 7.57 -17.26
N TYR A 174 -17.95 7.29 -16.29
CA TYR A 174 -18.31 6.66 -15.02
C TYR A 174 -19.23 7.55 -14.18
N GLY A 175 -18.91 8.84 -14.06
CA GLY A 175 -19.69 9.81 -13.30
C GLY A 175 -21.11 9.99 -13.84
N GLU A 176 -21.29 9.98 -15.16
CA GLU A 176 -22.63 10.02 -15.78
C GLU A 176 -23.47 8.79 -15.45
N ARG A 177 -22.85 7.61 -15.31
CA ARG A 177 -23.55 6.40 -14.85
C ARG A 177 -23.94 6.54 -13.37
N ILE A 178 -23.02 6.92 -12.50
CA ILE A 178 -23.29 7.09 -11.07
C ILE A 178 -24.37 8.15 -10.82
N LYS A 179 -24.40 9.21 -11.61
CA LYS A 179 -25.45 10.23 -11.53
C LYS A 179 -26.83 9.68 -11.88
N LYS A 180 -26.92 8.73 -12.82
CA LYS A 180 -28.19 8.08 -13.18
C LYS A 180 -28.65 7.07 -12.14
N ASP A 181 -27.71 6.28 -11.60
CA ASP A 181 -28.02 5.16 -10.71
C ASP A 181 -28.22 5.62 -9.26
N CYS A 182 -27.40 6.56 -8.78
CA CYS A 182 -27.35 6.99 -7.38
C CYS A 182 -27.74 8.48 -7.18
N GLY A 183 -27.97 9.24 -8.26
CA GLY A 183 -28.36 10.66 -8.16
C GLY A 183 -27.28 11.60 -7.63
N VAL A 184 -26.02 11.16 -7.57
CA VAL A 184 -24.89 11.96 -7.09
C VAL A 184 -23.92 12.30 -8.23
N GLU A 185 -23.34 13.50 -8.16
CA GLU A 185 -22.30 13.90 -9.10
C GLU A 185 -20.95 13.32 -8.64
N PHE A 186 -20.33 12.51 -9.50
CA PHE A 186 -19.03 11.90 -9.23
C PHE A 186 -18.00 12.42 -10.24
N ARG A 187 -16.93 13.05 -9.75
CA ARG A 187 -15.86 13.62 -10.57
C ARG A 187 -14.50 13.29 -9.97
N MET A 188 -13.50 13.20 -10.83
CA MET A 188 -12.10 12.96 -10.47
C MET A 188 -11.26 14.20 -10.78
N ARG A 189 -10.32 14.53 -9.89
CA ARG A 189 -9.26 15.52 -10.11
C ARG A 189 -7.95 14.77 -10.33
N VAL A 190 -7.15 15.20 -11.30
CA VAL A 190 -5.81 14.67 -11.58
C VAL A 190 -4.84 15.83 -11.68
#